data_AF-A0A9P8HAZ2-F1
#
_entry.id   AF-A0A9P8HAZ2-F1
#
_cell.length_a   1.000
_cell.length_b   1.000
_cell.length_c   1.000
_cell.angle_alpha   90.00
_cell.angle_beta   90.00
_cell.angle_gamma   90.00
#
_symmetry.space_group_name_H-M   'P 1'
#
loop_
_entity.id
_entity.type
_entity.pdbx_description
1 polymer ?
#
loop_
_entity_poly.entity_id
_entity_poly.type
_entity_poly.pdbx_seq_one_letter_code
_entity_poly.pdbx_strand_id
1 'polypeptide(L)'
;MFLYPKIMLRSIEELDNLDEIRNELRVLPKDLDEAYGRLFEKIARKSEIVKKKCRLILGWISCSPTPLTLLELEQALVVTISNTSRVSSPLNLIRLCGPIVEVVGDNIQFVHFTVKEYIHNRHQVESYIDLTEATLSLAICCIRYLCQDHHSSDISDKDLELGIRMEMFHIPLLSRTRALLD
;
A
#
# COMPACT_ATOMS: atom_id res chain seq x y z
N MET A 1 -21.89 9.62 -9.15
CA MET A 1 -20.56 9.10 -8.79
C MET A 1 -19.64 9.30 -9.99
N PHE A 2 -18.59 10.11 -9.87
CA PHE A 2 -17.72 10.51 -11.00
C PHE A 2 -16.32 9.88 -10.87
N LEU A 3 -16.25 8.55 -10.71
CA LEU A 3 -14.99 7.84 -10.48
C LEU A 3 -14.05 7.93 -11.69
N TYR A 4 -14.56 7.68 -12.89
CA TYR A 4 -13.76 7.76 -14.11
C TYR A 4 -13.13 9.15 -14.29
N PRO A 5 -13.89 10.27 -14.23
CA PRO A 5 -13.28 11.61 -14.26
C PRO A 5 -12.28 11.84 -13.13
N LYS A 6 -12.55 11.38 -11.90
CA LYS A 6 -11.62 11.50 -10.76
C LYS A 6 -10.27 10.81 -11.04
N ILE A 7 -10.31 9.58 -11.55
CA ILE A 7 -9.10 8.82 -11.90
C ILE A 7 -8.33 9.52 -13.02
N MET A 8 -9.02 9.95 -14.08
CA MET A 8 -8.38 10.61 -15.22
C MET A 8 -7.72 11.92 -14.82
N LEU A 9 -8.41 12.76 -14.05
CA LEU A 9 -7.87 14.05 -13.59
C LEU A 9 -6.63 13.85 -12.72
N ARG A 10 -6.70 12.97 -11.72
CA ARG A 10 -5.53 12.67 -10.87
C ARG A 10 -4.38 12.05 -11.66
N SER A 11 -4.66 11.23 -12.67
CA SER A 11 -3.62 10.67 -13.54
C SER A 11 -2.91 11.73 -14.37
N ILE A 12 -3.62 12.80 -14.75
CA ILE A 12 -3.06 13.94 -15.48
C ILE A 12 -2.26 14.86 -14.55
N GLU A 13 -2.70 15.04 -13.31
CA GLU A 13 -1.98 15.81 -12.27
C GLU A 13 -0.59 15.24 -11.97
N GLU A 14 -0.35 13.95 -12.22
CA GLU A 14 0.95 13.28 -12.04
C GLU A 14 1.91 13.47 -13.21
N LEU A 15 1.48 14.05 -14.33
CA LEU A 15 2.31 14.20 -15.54
C LEU A 15 3.14 15.49 -15.48
N ASP A 16 4.44 15.37 -15.72
CA ASP A 16 5.39 16.49 -15.53
C ASP A 16 5.62 17.31 -16.81
N ASN A 17 5.09 16.90 -17.97
CA ASN A 17 5.27 17.62 -19.23
C ASN A 17 4.01 17.69 -20.11
N LEU A 18 3.96 18.75 -20.92
CA LEU A 18 2.81 19.04 -21.80
C LEU A 18 2.56 17.97 -22.86
N ASP A 19 3.59 17.25 -23.30
CA ASP A 19 3.44 16.22 -24.32
C ASP A 19 2.79 14.96 -23.75
N GLU A 20 3.14 14.55 -22.54
CA GLU A 20 2.46 13.50 -21.79
C GLU A 20 0.98 13.84 -21.56
N ILE A 21 0.69 15.06 -21.12
CA ILE A 21 -0.70 15.52 -20.93
C ILE A 21 -1.47 15.45 -22.24
N ARG A 22 -0.90 15.96 -23.34
CA ARG A 22 -1.54 15.90 -24.66
C ARG A 22 -1.77 14.47 -25.12
N ASN A 23 -0.83 13.57 -24.88
CA ASN A 23 -0.95 12.16 -25.25
C ASN A 23 -2.04 11.46 -24.43
N GLU A 24 -2.11 11.69 -23.12
CA GLU A 24 -3.15 11.13 -22.26
C GLU A 24 -4.55 11.63 -22.67
N LEU A 25 -4.67 12.91 -23.04
CA LEU A 25 -5.93 13.51 -23.50
C LEU A 25 -6.35 13.09 -24.92
N ARG A 26 -5.42 12.65 -25.77
CA ARG A 26 -5.71 12.22 -27.16
C ARG A 26 -6.42 10.89 -27.22
N VAL A 27 -6.06 9.98 -26.34
CA VAL A 27 -6.61 8.62 -26.31
C VAL A 27 -7.17 8.44 -24.92
N LEU A 28 -8.40 8.88 -24.64
CA LEU A 28 -9.01 8.63 -23.33
C LEU A 28 -9.46 7.17 -23.23
N PRO A 29 -9.39 6.53 -22.04
CA PRO A 29 -9.89 5.17 -21.88
C PRO A 29 -11.40 5.13 -22.12
N LYS A 30 -11.92 4.10 -22.77
CA LYS A 30 -13.34 3.98 -23.09
C LYS A 30 -14.21 3.79 -21.84
N ASP A 31 -13.69 3.08 -20.86
CA ASP A 31 -14.38 2.72 -19.63
C ASP A 31 -13.41 2.64 -18.44
N LEU A 32 -13.93 2.25 -17.28
CA LEU A 32 -13.14 2.11 -16.06
C LEU A 32 -12.12 0.97 -16.15
N ASP A 33 -12.43 -0.12 -16.84
CA ASP A 33 -11.52 -1.26 -16.97
C ASP A 33 -10.30 -0.86 -17.79
N GLU A 34 -10.49 -0.14 -18.90
CA GLU A 34 -9.37 0.40 -19.67
C GLU A 34 -8.59 1.45 -18.86
N ALA A 35 -9.27 2.28 -18.07
CA ALA A 35 -8.60 3.25 -17.19
C ALA A 35 -7.72 2.54 -16.14
N TYR A 36 -8.21 1.48 -15.49
CA TYR A 36 -7.41 0.66 -14.58
C TYR A 36 -6.26 -0.01 -15.31
N GLY A 37 -6.51 -0.62 -16.47
CA GLY A 37 -5.49 -1.29 -17.28
C GLY A 37 -4.28 -0.40 -17.55
N ARG A 38 -4.52 0.84 -17.97
CA ARG A 38 -3.43 1.82 -18.20
C ARG A 38 -2.66 2.19 -16.95
N LEU A 39 -3.32 2.28 -15.80
CA LEU A 39 -2.63 2.52 -14.53
C LEU A 39 -1.73 1.35 -14.16
N PHE A 40 -2.20 0.12 -14.36
CA PHE A 40 -1.40 -1.07 -14.14
C PHE A 40 -0.27 -1.23 -15.15
N GLU A 41 -0.45 -0.83 -16.40
CA GLU A 41 0.66 -0.73 -17.37
C GLU A 41 1.72 0.28 -16.92
N LYS A 42 1.31 1.46 -16.42
CA LYS A 42 2.24 2.44 -15.84
C LYS A 42 3.01 1.85 -14.66
N ILE A 43 2.35 1.09 -13.79
CA ILE A 43 2.99 0.36 -12.68
C ILE A 43 3.96 -0.71 -13.22
N ALA A 44 3.56 -1.46 -14.26
CA ALA A 44 4.36 -2.52 -14.87
C ALA A 44 5.64 -2.00 -15.53
N ARG A 45 5.72 -0.71 -15.87
CA ARG A 45 6.95 -0.06 -16.37
C ARG A 45 7.90 0.42 -15.27
N LYS A 46 7.50 0.42 -14.00
CA LYS A 46 8.35 0.79 -12.85
C LYS A 46 9.41 -0.29 -12.58
N SER A 47 10.35 -0.05 -11.67
CA SER A 47 11.34 -1.07 -11.28
C SER A 47 10.67 -2.27 -10.59
N GLU A 48 11.28 -3.45 -10.67
CA GLU A 48 10.75 -4.67 -10.03
C GLU A 48 10.49 -4.51 -8.53
N ILE A 49 11.33 -3.74 -7.84
CA ILE A 49 11.17 -3.42 -6.41
C ILE A 49 9.86 -2.64 -6.19
N VAL A 50 9.59 -1.64 -7.04
CA VAL A 50 8.38 -0.82 -6.94
C VAL A 50 7.13 -1.62 -7.32
N LYS A 51 7.21 -2.47 -8.35
CA LYS A 51 6.11 -3.38 -8.72
C LYS A 51 5.72 -4.30 -7.57
N LYS A 52 6.72 -4.98 -6.98
CA LYS A 52 6.52 -5.88 -5.83
C LYS A 52 5.90 -5.13 -4.64
N LYS A 53 6.44 -3.95 -4.32
CA LYS A 53 5.90 -3.10 -3.25
C LYS A 53 4.45 -2.68 -3.52
N CYS A 54 4.13 -2.26 -4.75
CA CYS A 54 2.78 -1.90 -5.15
C CYS A 54 1.80 -3.07 -5.02
N ARG A 55 2.15 -4.26 -5.54
CA ARG A 55 1.30 -5.46 -5.45
C ARG A 55 1.04 -5.87 -4.01
N LEU A 56 2.06 -5.77 -3.15
CA LEU A 56 1.95 -6.06 -1.72
C LEU A 56 0.97 -5.09 -1.04
N ILE A 57 1.12 -3.79 -1.27
CA ILE A 57 0.22 -2.75 -0.73
C ILE A 57 -1.22 -2.99 -1.18
N LEU A 58 -1.45 -3.16 -2.48
CA LEU A 58 -2.80 -3.37 -3.03
C LEU A 58 -3.44 -4.66 -2.49
N GLY A 59 -2.66 -5.73 -2.38
CA GLY A 59 -3.13 -6.99 -1.81
C GLY A 59 -3.50 -6.87 -0.33
N TRP A 60 -2.70 -6.17 0.47
CA TRP A 60 -3.00 -5.96 1.89
C TRP A 60 -4.23 -5.08 2.11
N ILE A 61 -4.37 -3.99 1.35
CA ILE A 61 -5.58 -3.16 1.39
C ILE A 61 -6.81 -4.00 1.02
N SER A 62 -6.68 -4.94 0.08
CA SER A 62 -7.81 -5.73 -0.39
C SER A 62 -8.22 -6.85 0.57
N CYS A 63 -7.27 -7.47 1.28
CA CYS A 63 -7.53 -8.60 2.18
C CYS A 63 -7.68 -8.23 3.65
N SER A 64 -7.26 -7.04 4.07
CA SER A 64 -7.33 -6.63 5.47
C SER A 64 -8.78 -6.58 5.97
N PRO A 65 -9.09 -7.16 7.14
CA PRO A 65 -10.45 -7.17 7.70
C PRO A 65 -10.89 -5.78 8.18
N THR A 66 -9.94 -4.89 8.49
CA THR A 66 -10.18 -3.50 8.85
C THR A 66 -9.28 -2.58 8.01
N PRO A 67 -9.68 -1.33 7.73
CA PRO A 67 -8.83 -0.40 6.98
C PRO A 67 -7.48 -0.23 7.68
N LEU A 68 -6.40 -0.40 6.92
CA LEU A 68 -5.05 -0.18 7.40
C LEU A 68 -4.79 1.32 7.48
N THR A 69 -4.08 1.76 8.52
CA THR A 69 -3.57 3.14 8.59
C THR A 69 -2.29 3.30 7.79
N LEU A 70 -1.91 4.55 7.46
CA LEU A 70 -0.62 4.84 6.81
C LEU A 70 0.56 4.28 7.62
N LEU A 71 0.54 4.46 8.94
CA LEU A 71 1.58 3.99 9.84
C LEU A 71 1.66 2.46 9.92
N GLU A 72 0.50 1.78 9.97
CA GLU A 72 0.44 0.30 9.92
C GLU A 72 1.06 -0.22 8.63
N LEU A 73 0.76 0.41 7.50
CA LEU A 73 1.32 0.01 6.22
C LEU A 73 2.83 0.25 6.15
N GLU A 74 3.31 1.41 6.60
CA GLU A 74 4.74 1.72 6.62
C GLU A 74 5.52 0.73 7.48
N GLN A 75 5.01 0.38 8.67
CA GLN A 75 5.64 -0.62 9.51
C GLN A 75 5.60 -2.02 8.89
N ALA A 76 4.46 -2.44 8.34
CA ALA A 76 4.31 -3.74 7.69
C ALA A 76 5.28 -3.89 6.51
N LEU A 77 5.48 -2.82 5.73
CA LEU A 77 6.45 -2.78 4.64
C LEU A 77 7.88 -2.96 5.13
N VAL A 78 8.25 -2.41 6.27
CA VAL A 78 9.61 -2.63 6.81
C VAL A 78 9.77 -4.06 7.31
N VAL A 79 8.82 -4.57 8.09
CA VAL A 79 8.85 -5.96 8.59
C VAL A 79 8.97 -6.97 7.43
N THR A 80 8.38 -6.64 6.27
CA THR A 80 8.36 -7.55 5.13
C THR A 80 9.54 -7.38 4.18
N ILE A 81 9.98 -6.15 3.90
CA ILE A 81 10.92 -5.84 2.80
C ILE A 81 12.34 -5.54 3.31
N SER A 82 12.50 -5.05 4.54
CA SER A 82 13.78 -4.51 5.01
C SER A 82 14.48 -5.44 5.99
N ASN A 83 15.56 -6.09 5.54
CA ASN A 83 16.62 -6.63 6.39
C ASN A 83 17.70 -5.57 6.74
N THR A 84 17.60 -4.31 6.29
CA THR A 84 18.66 -3.30 6.50
C THR A 84 18.12 -1.89 6.71
N SER A 85 18.46 -1.32 7.88
CA SER A 85 18.59 0.10 8.26
C SER A 85 18.02 1.16 7.28
N ARG A 86 16.95 1.82 7.72
CA ARG A 86 16.09 2.73 6.96
C ARG A 86 16.71 4.14 6.82
N VAL A 87 16.62 4.70 5.61
CA VAL A 87 16.31 6.12 5.40
C VAL A 87 14.90 6.12 4.82
N SER A 88 13.88 6.29 5.67
CA SER A 88 12.49 6.21 5.23
C SER A 88 12.04 7.59 4.78
N SER A 89 12.06 7.84 3.46
CA SER A 89 11.20 8.91 2.93
C SER A 89 9.73 8.50 3.14
N PRO A 90 8.84 9.44 3.49
CA PRO A 90 7.43 9.13 3.73
C PRO A 90 6.81 8.40 2.53
N LEU A 91 5.96 7.41 2.80
CA LEU A 91 5.35 6.58 1.77
C LEU A 91 4.41 7.42 0.89
N ASN A 92 4.81 7.67 -0.36
CA ASN A 92 3.93 8.28 -1.35
C ASN A 92 3.11 7.20 -2.07
N LEU A 93 1.91 6.93 -1.55
CA LEU A 93 0.97 5.93 -2.09
C LEU A 93 0.56 6.22 -3.53
N ILE A 94 0.28 7.48 -3.85
CA ILE A 94 -0.12 7.90 -5.20
C ILE A 94 1.01 7.59 -6.19
N ARG A 95 2.25 7.96 -5.86
CA ARG A 95 3.42 7.64 -6.69
C ARG A 95 3.67 6.14 -6.84
N LEU A 96 3.30 5.31 -5.86
CA LEU A 96 3.50 3.86 -5.92
C LEU A 96 2.38 3.16 -6.69
N CYS A 97 1.14 3.36 -6.25
CA CYS A 97 -0.05 2.61 -6.65
C CYS A 97 -0.93 3.37 -7.65
N GLY A 98 -0.66 4.64 -7.92
CA GLY A 98 -1.50 5.51 -8.74
C GLY A 98 -2.74 6.01 -7.99
N PRO A 99 -3.63 6.74 -8.68
CA PRO A 99 -4.79 7.40 -8.08
C PRO A 99 -5.97 6.46 -7.81
N ILE A 100 -5.70 5.17 -7.59
CA ILE A 100 -6.67 4.13 -7.21
C ILE A 100 -6.71 3.85 -5.72
N VAL A 101 -5.74 4.40 -4.97
CA VAL A 101 -5.67 4.37 -3.52
C VAL A 101 -5.75 5.79 -3.00
N GLU A 102 -6.43 5.99 -1.88
CA GLU A 102 -6.44 7.25 -1.16
C GLU A 102 -6.40 7.05 0.35
N VAL A 103 -6.02 8.13 1.05
CA VAL A 103 -6.01 8.19 2.51
C VAL A 103 -7.19 9.05 2.94
N VAL A 104 -8.07 8.51 3.79
CA VAL A 104 -9.22 9.21 4.36
C VAL A 104 -9.12 9.16 5.88
N GLY A 105 -8.92 10.34 6.49
CA GLY A 105 -8.43 10.40 7.87
C GLY A 105 -7.02 9.79 7.93
N ASP A 106 -6.87 8.76 8.75
CA ASP A 106 -5.61 7.98 8.84
C ASP A 106 -5.64 6.68 8.04
N ASN A 107 -6.81 6.31 7.51
CA ASN A 107 -7.05 5.00 6.88
C ASN A 107 -6.79 5.04 5.38
N ILE A 108 -6.16 3.98 4.90
CA ILE A 108 -5.92 3.72 3.49
C ILE A 108 -7.07 2.89 2.94
N GLN A 109 -7.58 3.29 1.79
CA GLN A 109 -8.62 2.56 1.09
C GLN A 109 -8.51 2.72 -0.42
N PHE A 110 -9.19 1.84 -1.15
CA PHE A 110 -9.42 2.07 -2.57
C PHE A 110 -10.35 3.26 -2.75
N VAL A 111 -10.11 4.04 -3.80
CA VAL A 111 -11.02 5.13 -4.20
C VAL A 111 -12.43 4.64 -4.53
N HIS A 112 -12.57 3.34 -4.83
CA HIS A 112 -13.83 2.65 -5.07
C HIS A 112 -13.67 1.13 -5.00
N PHE A 113 -14.74 0.39 -4.66
CA PHE A 113 -14.70 -1.07 -4.52
C PHE A 113 -14.35 -1.81 -5.82
N THR A 114 -14.67 -1.24 -6.99
CA THR A 114 -14.36 -1.83 -8.30
C THR A 114 -12.86 -2.01 -8.54
N VAL A 115 -11.99 -1.26 -7.86
CA VAL A 115 -10.54 -1.48 -7.92
C VAL A 115 -10.20 -2.87 -7.38
N LYS A 116 -10.83 -3.26 -6.26
CA LYS A 116 -10.67 -4.59 -5.64
C LYS A 116 -11.17 -5.69 -6.57
N GLU A 117 -12.31 -5.48 -7.23
CA GLU A 117 -12.84 -6.43 -8.22
C GLU A 117 -11.89 -6.60 -9.40
N TYR A 118 -11.33 -5.49 -9.91
CA TYR A 118 -10.41 -5.49 -11.04
C TYR A 118 -9.13 -6.29 -10.75
N ILE A 119 -8.46 -6.04 -9.62
CA ILE A 119 -7.19 -6.70 -9.28
C ILE A 119 -7.34 -8.18 -8.93
N HIS A 120 -8.54 -8.64 -8.59
CA HIS A 120 -8.81 -10.05 -8.30
C HIS A 120 -9.44 -10.80 -9.48
N ASN A 121 -9.62 -10.11 -10.62
CA ASN A 121 -10.08 -10.74 -11.85
C ASN A 121 -8.92 -11.49 -12.54
N ARG A 122 -9.04 -12.82 -12.65
CA ARG A 122 -8.02 -13.68 -13.29
C ARG A 122 -7.78 -13.38 -14.77
N HIS A 123 -8.70 -12.70 -15.45
CA HIS A 123 -8.50 -12.26 -16.82
C HIS A 123 -7.49 -11.11 -16.93
N GLN A 124 -7.20 -10.41 -15.82
CA GLN A 124 -6.28 -9.28 -15.78
C GLN A 124 -4.85 -9.70 -15.39
N VAL A 125 -4.22 -10.57 -16.19
CA VAL A 125 -2.97 -11.30 -15.86
C VAL A 125 -1.87 -10.43 -15.23
N GLU A 126 -1.58 -9.25 -15.79
CA GLU A 126 -0.51 -8.37 -15.28
C GLU A 126 -0.83 -7.70 -13.95
N SER A 127 -2.11 -7.43 -13.69
CA SER A 127 -2.60 -6.77 -12.47
C SER A 127 -3.20 -7.73 -11.44
N TYR A 128 -3.31 -9.01 -11.78
CA TYR A 128 -3.91 -10.03 -10.94
C TYR A 128 -3.12 -10.16 -9.64
N ILE A 129 -3.82 -10.06 -8.52
CA ILE A 129 -3.33 -10.29 -7.18
C ILE A 129 -4.13 -11.46 -6.62
N ASP A 130 -3.45 -12.53 -6.25
CA ASP A 130 -4.12 -13.65 -5.61
C ASP A 130 -4.50 -13.28 -4.18
N LEU A 131 -5.79 -13.36 -3.86
CA LEU A 131 -6.30 -12.98 -2.55
C LEU A 131 -5.75 -13.90 -1.44
N THR A 132 -5.54 -15.17 -1.73
CA THR A 132 -5.01 -16.15 -0.77
C THR A 132 -3.55 -15.84 -0.47
N GLU A 133 -2.75 -15.58 -1.50
CA GLU A 133 -1.35 -15.18 -1.35
C GLU A 133 -1.22 -13.85 -0.59
N ALA A 134 -2.05 -12.86 -0.92
CA ALA A 134 -2.08 -11.58 -0.23
C ALA A 134 -2.43 -11.75 1.26
N THR A 135 -3.46 -12.53 1.58
CA THR A 135 -3.88 -12.83 2.95
C THR A 135 -2.77 -13.53 3.73
N LEU A 136 -2.14 -14.55 3.13
CA LEU A 136 -1.03 -15.28 3.75
C LEU A 136 0.17 -14.34 3.99
N SER A 137 0.50 -13.48 3.04
CA SER A 137 1.60 -12.53 3.19
C SER A 137 1.35 -11.52 4.32
N LEU A 138 0.11 -11.04 4.47
CA LEU A 138 -0.28 -10.16 5.57
C LEU A 138 -0.19 -10.88 6.92
N ALA A 139 -0.70 -12.12 7.00
CA ALA A 139 -0.61 -12.93 8.21
C ALA A 139 0.84 -13.19 8.63
N ILE A 140 1.72 -13.54 7.69
CA ILE A 140 3.15 -13.71 7.95
C ILE A 140 3.78 -12.41 8.44
N CYS A 141 3.41 -11.26 7.86
CA CYS A 141 3.89 -9.95 8.31
C CYS A 141 3.47 -9.68 9.76
N CYS A 142 2.21 -9.93 10.11
CA CYS A 142 1.72 -9.76 11.49
C CYS A 142 2.47 -10.67 12.47
N ILE A 143 2.67 -11.94 12.12
CA ILE A 143 3.42 -12.88 12.97
C ILE A 143 4.86 -12.40 13.15
N ARG A 144 5.53 -12.00 12.06
CA ARG A 144 6.90 -11.45 12.13
C ARG A 144 6.99 -10.23 13.03
N TYR A 145 6.02 -9.32 12.93
CA TYR A 145 5.94 -8.13 13.79
C TYR A 145 5.80 -8.53 15.26
N LEU A 146 4.83 -9.39 15.59
CA LEU A 146 4.57 -9.85 16.96
C LEU A 146 5.74 -10.64 17.57
N CYS A 147 6.54 -11.31 16.74
CA CYS A 147 7.72 -12.05 17.17
C CYS A 147 9.00 -11.19 17.25
N GLN A 148 8.92 -9.86 17.09
CA GLN A 148 10.08 -8.99 17.31
C GLN A 148 10.36 -8.79 18.80
N ASP A 149 11.63 -8.58 19.14
CA ASP A 149 12.13 -8.56 20.53
C ASP A 149 11.40 -7.57 21.46
N HIS A 150 10.85 -6.49 20.90
CA HIS A 150 10.11 -5.47 21.65
C HIS A 150 8.72 -5.88 22.14
N HIS A 151 8.24 -7.06 21.74
CA HIS A 151 7.07 -7.70 22.34
C HIS A 151 7.42 -8.76 23.38
N SER A 152 8.72 -8.99 23.64
CA SER A 152 9.15 -9.91 24.70
C SER A 152 8.76 -9.37 26.07
N SER A 153 8.31 -10.26 26.97
CA SER A 153 8.04 -9.93 28.38
C SER A 153 9.27 -9.47 29.14
N ASP A 154 10.46 -9.73 28.59
CA ASP A 154 11.75 -9.48 29.24
C ASP A 154 12.40 -8.16 28.78
N ILE A 155 11.71 -7.34 27.97
CA ILE A 155 12.26 -6.06 27.52
C ILE A 155 12.30 -5.03 28.66
N SER A 156 13.47 -4.41 28.85
CA SER A 156 13.64 -3.30 29.79
C SER A 156 13.01 -2.02 29.25
N ASP A 157 12.42 -1.18 30.11
CA ASP A 157 11.87 0.13 29.74
C ASP A 157 12.89 1.00 28.97
N LYS A 158 14.19 0.86 29.28
CA LYS A 158 15.27 1.56 28.59
C LYS A 158 15.45 1.11 27.14
N ASP A 159 15.30 -0.18 26.87
CA ASP A 159 15.45 -0.76 25.54
C ASP A 159 14.24 -0.43 24.65
N LEU A 160 13.04 -0.35 25.26
CA LEU A 160 11.84 0.12 24.60
C LEU A 160 11.95 1.61 24.22
N GLU A 161 12.41 2.47 25.14
CA GLU A 161 12.65 3.89 24.87
C GLU A 161 13.71 4.09 23.77
N LEU A 162 14.79 3.31 23.78
CA LEU A 162 15.83 3.33 22.75
C LEU A 162 15.26 2.95 21.37
N GLY A 163 14.46 1.89 21.29
CA GLY A 163 13.88 1.47 20.01
C GLY A 163 12.80 2.42 19.46
N ILE A 164 12.04 3.08 20.33
CA ILE A 164 11.14 4.18 19.94
C ILE A 164 11.94 5.36 19.39
N ARG A 165 13.02 5.76 20.09
CA ARG A 165 13.90 6.87 19.67
C ARG A 165 14.65 6.59 18.37
N MET A 166 14.90 5.33 18.07
CA MET A 166 15.54 4.88 16.82
C MET A 166 14.54 4.66 15.67
N GLU A 167 13.26 5.03 15.83
CA GLU A 167 12.18 4.76 14.86
C GLU A 167 12.06 3.27 14.48
N MET A 168 12.56 2.36 15.32
CA MET A 168 12.38 0.93 15.15
C MET A 168 10.96 0.52 15.51
N PHE A 169 10.35 1.23 16.47
CA PHE A 169 8.99 1.01 16.97
C PHE A 169 8.14 2.27 16.86
N HIS A 170 7.01 2.20 16.15
CA HIS A 170 6.03 3.29 16.14
C HIS A 170 5.02 3.09 17.28
N ILE A 171 5.04 4.00 18.27
CA ILE A 171 4.20 4.02 19.47
C ILE A 171 2.70 3.73 19.21
N PRO A 172 2.05 4.23 18.14
CA PRO A 172 0.63 3.99 17.91
C PRO A 172 0.27 2.50 17.75
N LEU A 173 1.17 1.70 17.19
CA LEU A 173 0.95 0.28 16.93
C LEU A 173 0.98 -0.56 18.20
N LEU A 174 1.84 -0.18 19.17
CA LEU A 174 1.95 -0.86 20.46
C LEU A 174 0.71 -0.67 21.34
N SER A 175 0.04 0.49 21.23
CA SER A 175 -1.19 0.75 21.98
C SER A 175 -2.37 -0.10 21.50
N ARG A 176 -2.46 -0.35 20.19
CA ARG A 176 -3.53 -1.15 19.57
C ARG A 176 -3.34 -2.66 19.78
N THR A 177 -2.10 -3.15 19.76
CA THR A 177 -1.82 -4.58 20.03
C THR A 177 -2.00 -4.94 21.50
N ARG A 178 -1.66 -4.04 22.43
CA ARG A 178 -1.90 -4.28 23.87
C ARG A 178 -3.39 -4.35 24.21
N ALA A 179 -4.22 -3.51 23.57
CA ALA A 179 -5.66 -3.55 23.71
C ALA A 179 -6.35 -4.81 23.11
N LEU A 180 -5.63 -5.64 22.35
CA LEU A 180 -6.14 -6.92 21.83
C LEU A 180 -5.68 -8.13 22.66
N LEU A 181 -4.76 -7.93 23.61
CA LEU A 181 -4.18 -8.96 24.48
C LEU A 181 -4.72 -8.92 25.91
N ASP A 182 -5.49 -7.88 26.26
CA ASP A 182 -6.26 -7.73 27.50
C ASP A 182 -7.76 -7.96 27.24
#